data_AF-A0A344UTU5-F1
#
_entry.id   AF-A0A344UTU5-F1
#
_cell.length_a   1.000
_cell.length_b   1.000
_cell.length_c   1.000
_cell.angle_alpha   90.00
_cell.angle_beta   90.00
_cell.angle_gamma   90.00
#
_symmetry.space_group_name_H-M   'P 1'
#
loop_
_entity.id
_entity.type
_entity.pdbx_description
1 polymer ?
#
loop_
_entity_poly.entity_id
_entity_poly.type
_entity_poly.pdbx_seq_one_letter_code
_entity_poly.pdbx_strand_id
1 'polypeptide(L)'
;MRARTLCTFMLPLVLAIAVTGCTSRDSSADQAEPATVVAPEVPMNGERFEFHSAQPTRFARGVILQKLDNRTWVTVGEGRTGADGRFRFTLRADGILTLRALSPATTHQGRSYAQTITTPVTVRSVDQSVRLTAASSSALSLSAVSYPVRPGRTVTLQQREGAIWADAGTGRVDTDGHLTLRLPRPRASIDYRVRMSAWNGAPALTSAGVSVTGTDPRADHCTRTVLSIVAHQDDEILFMNPDIQKDLDAGACATTVYLTAGDSGDGDQYWRNREIGPEMAYSTMTGMDAGPGWTDGERTFAGHRVHVSTSPGSGRITLYSLRLPDGALDGTGTRTTGNQSVIKLLDNRIRSITPLDGSRSYDRAGLIATVRAIAESSGATTVRILDPRSGQGDHADHMASARVALEALGGVRAPVLAYRGYGITSAPANVTGKALARKTAALLSYAAYDPELCGPAATCPSGDTARWVQRQYRAPRVSPG
;
A
#
# COMPACT_ATOMS: atom_id res chain seq x y z
N MET A 1 2.71 57.15 31.51
CA MET A 1 1.81 58.00 32.33
C MET A 1 0.39 57.57 32.00
N ARG A 2 -0.32 56.87 32.92
CA ARG A 2 -1.34 57.40 33.86
C ARG A 2 -2.47 58.13 33.10
N ALA A 3 -3.78 57.91 33.28
CA ALA A 3 -4.64 57.31 34.32
C ALA A 3 -6.02 57.03 33.65
N ARG A 4 -6.87 56.04 33.97
CA ARG A 4 -7.69 55.73 35.18
C ARG A 4 -8.43 56.91 35.83
N THR A 5 -9.77 56.90 35.70
CA THR A 5 -10.79 57.55 36.57
C THR A 5 -12.09 56.75 36.36
N LEU A 6 -12.55 55.83 37.20
CA LEU A 6 -13.17 55.91 38.54
C LEU A 6 -14.18 57.06 38.73
N CYS A 7 -15.46 56.71 38.88
CA CYS A 7 -16.47 57.48 39.62
C CYS A 7 -17.53 56.48 40.13
N THR A 8 -17.42 55.97 41.36
CA THR A 8 -17.92 56.48 42.66
C THR A 8 -19.36 56.07 42.96
N PHE A 9 -19.48 55.30 44.05
CA PHE A 9 -20.68 54.84 44.76
C PHE A 9 -21.53 55.99 45.31
N MET A 10 -22.84 55.76 45.42
CA MET A 10 -23.64 56.23 46.55
C MET A 10 -24.79 55.24 46.83
N LEU A 11 -24.78 54.71 48.05
CA LEU A 11 -25.87 53.98 48.70
C LEU A 11 -26.63 54.99 49.58
N PRO A 12 -27.92 54.75 49.87
CA PRO A 12 -28.28 54.73 51.28
C PRO A 12 -29.19 53.56 51.66
N LEU A 13 -28.92 53.07 52.87
CA LEU A 13 -29.58 52.02 53.62
C LEU A 13 -30.64 52.66 54.53
N VAL A 14 -31.91 52.26 54.45
CA VAL A 14 -32.90 52.56 55.51
C VAL A 14 -33.90 51.39 55.69
N LEU A 15 -33.71 50.73 56.84
CA LEU A 15 -34.69 50.28 57.84
C LEU A 15 -35.66 49.11 57.54
N ALA A 16 -35.43 48.03 58.29
CA ALA A 16 -36.30 46.88 58.46
C ALA A 16 -37.45 47.17 59.44
N ILE A 17 -38.65 46.73 59.09
CA ILE A 17 -39.75 46.45 60.02
C ILE A 17 -40.08 44.96 59.88
N ALA A 18 -39.86 44.22 60.96
CA ALA A 18 -40.29 42.84 61.11
C ALA A 18 -41.78 42.80 61.49
N VAL A 19 -42.59 42.16 60.66
CA VAL A 19 -43.90 41.65 61.07
C VAL A 19 -43.88 40.14 60.86
N THR A 20 -43.78 39.42 61.97
CA THR A 20 -44.03 37.99 62.07
C THR A 20 -45.50 37.72 61.76
N GLY A 21 -45.76 37.26 60.54
CA GLY A 21 -47.00 36.60 60.15
C GLY A 21 -46.75 35.13 59.90
N CYS A 22 -47.16 34.27 60.84
CA CYS A 22 -47.28 32.84 60.62
C CYS A 22 -48.37 32.59 59.57
N THR A 23 -47.97 32.15 58.37
CA THR A 23 -48.84 31.33 57.51
C THR A 23 -48.00 30.22 56.91
N SER A 24 -48.20 29.02 57.43
CA SER A 24 -47.87 27.76 56.77
C SER A 24 -48.53 27.74 55.39
N ARG A 25 -47.73 27.76 54.33
CA ARG A 25 -48.15 27.27 53.02
C ARG A 25 -47.22 26.14 52.62
N ASP A 26 -47.84 24.98 52.52
CA ASP A 26 -47.28 23.74 52.05
C ASP A 26 -46.45 23.93 50.78
N SER A 27 -45.29 23.31 50.84
CA SER A 27 -44.45 22.95 49.72
C SER A 27 -45.20 22.07 48.71
N SER A 28 -45.42 22.60 47.52
CA SER A 28 -45.41 21.81 46.30
C SER A 28 -44.74 22.63 45.21
N ALA A 29 -43.41 22.74 45.29
CA ALA A 29 -42.62 23.06 44.11
C ALA A 29 -42.85 21.90 43.13
N ASP A 30 -43.64 22.17 42.11
CA ASP A 30 -43.81 21.36 40.92
C ASP A 30 -42.42 21.26 40.25
N GLN A 31 -41.63 20.27 40.67
CA GLN A 31 -40.34 20.00 40.04
C GLN A 31 -40.67 19.37 38.69
N ALA A 32 -40.64 20.19 37.64
CA ALA A 32 -40.74 19.74 36.26
C ALA A 32 -39.85 18.51 36.05
N GLU A 33 -40.41 17.46 35.43
CA GLU A 33 -39.63 16.26 35.10
C GLU A 33 -38.37 16.67 34.33
N PRO A 34 -37.18 16.20 34.72
CA PRO A 34 -35.98 16.54 33.97
C PRO A 34 -36.11 15.96 32.56
N ALA A 35 -35.78 16.78 31.57
CA ALA A 35 -35.93 16.43 30.17
C ALA A 35 -35.21 15.11 29.86
N THR A 36 -35.89 14.22 29.13
CA THR A 36 -35.28 13.03 28.54
C THR A 36 -34.18 13.47 27.57
N VAL A 37 -32.97 12.94 27.74
CA VAL A 37 -31.81 13.23 26.89
C VAL A 37 -31.34 11.94 26.23
N VAL A 38 -31.02 12.03 24.94
CA VAL A 38 -30.44 10.95 24.15
C VAL A 38 -29.02 11.33 23.78
N ALA A 39 -28.06 10.43 24.03
CA ALA A 39 -26.64 10.69 23.79
C ALA A 39 -25.98 9.53 23.01
N PRO A 40 -25.39 9.79 21.82
CA PRO A 40 -25.38 11.06 21.11
C PRO A 40 -26.78 11.46 20.62
N GLU A 41 -27.02 12.76 20.45
CA GLU A 41 -28.31 13.31 20.02
C GLU A 41 -28.75 12.76 18.64
N VAL A 42 -27.77 12.60 17.74
CA VAL A 42 -27.97 12.02 16.41
C VAL A 42 -27.14 10.74 16.30
N PRO A 43 -27.67 9.57 16.72
CA PRO A 43 -26.95 8.30 16.62
C PRO A 43 -26.87 7.82 15.17
N MET A 44 -25.83 7.04 14.85
CA MET A 44 -25.71 6.35 13.57
C MET A 44 -26.51 5.04 13.59
N ASN A 45 -26.93 4.56 12.42
CA ASN A 45 -27.47 3.21 12.30
C ASN A 45 -26.48 2.18 12.85
N GLY A 46 -26.94 1.35 13.80
CA GLY A 46 -26.16 0.35 14.53
C GLY A 46 -25.37 0.88 15.74
N GLU A 47 -25.29 2.19 15.95
CA GLU A 47 -24.60 2.79 17.10
C GLU A 47 -25.38 2.57 18.40
N ARG A 48 -24.66 2.31 19.48
CA ARG A 48 -25.23 2.37 20.83
C ARG A 48 -25.40 3.82 21.29
N PHE A 49 -26.57 4.14 21.81
CA PHE A 49 -26.87 5.42 22.45
C PHE A 49 -27.43 5.20 23.86
N GLU A 50 -27.25 6.21 24.69
CA GLU A 50 -27.81 6.27 26.04
C GLU A 50 -29.11 7.06 26.04
N PHE A 51 -30.16 6.46 26.59
CA PHE A 51 -31.39 7.12 26.98
C PHE A 51 -31.27 7.51 28.46
N HIS A 52 -31.19 8.80 28.73
CA HIS A 52 -31.16 9.36 30.09
C HIS A 52 -32.50 10.03 30.40
N SER A 53 -33.07 9.73 31.57
CA SER A 53 -34.28 10.39 32.03
C SER A 53 -34.34 10.34 33.55
N ALA A 54 -35.29 11.07 34.14
CA ALA A 54 -35.70 10.84 35.51
C ALA A 54 -37.22 10.90 35.65
N GLN A 55 -37.71 10.39 36.77
CA GLN A 55 -39.11 10.51 37.18
C GLN A 55 -39.18 10.89 38.67
N PRO A 56 -40.19 11.65 39.11
CA PRO A 56 -40.31 12.04 40.51
C PRO A 56 -40.42 10.83 41.45
N THR A 57 -39.40 10.62 42.28
CA THR A 57 -39.40 9.62 43.36
C THR A 57 -38.33 9.99 44.40
N ARG A 58 -38.46 9.45 45.62
CA ARG A 58 -37.45 9.56 46.69
C ARG A 58 -36.85 8.21 47.06
N PHE A 59 -37.18 7.17 46.30
CA PHE A 59 -36.70 5.80 46.49
C PHE A 59 -36.54 5.13 45.12
N ALA A 60 -35.71 4.08 45.07
CA ALA A 60 -35.51 3.31 43.85
C ALA A 60 -36.77 2.49 43.52
N ARG A 61 -37.40 2.72 42.36
CA ARG A 61 -38.53 1.93 41.85
C ARG A 61 -38.24 1.34 40.48
N GLY A 62 -38.96 0.29 40.11
CA GLY A 62 -38.80 -0.37 38.80
C GLY A 62 -39.20 0.57 37.65
N VAL A 63 -38.42 0.54 36.58
CA VAL A 63 -38.63 1.32 35.35
C VAL A 63 -38.58 0.36 34.16
N ILE A 64 -39.55 0.47 33.27
CA ILE A 64 -39.65 -0.29 32.03
C ILE A 64 -39.47 0.70 30.87
N LEU A 65 -38.42 0.52 30.08
CA LEU A 65 -38.27 1.24 28.83
C LEU A 65 -39.11 0.56 27.75
N GLN A 66 -39.94 1.34 27.07
CA GLN A 66 -40.83 0.87 26.02
C GLN A 66 -40.53 1.55 24.70
N LYS A 67 -40.63 0.79 23.60
CA LYS A 67 -40.61 1.26 22.21
C LYS A 67 -42.02 1.21 21.64
N LEU A 68 -42.41 2.23 20.89
CA LEU A 68 -43.65 2.23 20.10
C LEU A 68 -43.45 1.36 18.85
N ASP A 69 -44.29 0.36 18.69
CA ASP A 69 -44.36 -0.53 17.53
C ASP A 69 -45.82 -0.75 17.14
N ASN A 70 -46.19 -0.41 15.90
CA ASN A 70 -47.56 -0.50 15.38
C ASN A 70 -48.65 0.01 16.36
N ARG A 71 -48.45 1.22 16.89
CA ARG A 71 -49.31 1.90 17.90
C ARG A 71 -49.38 1.22 19.28
N THR A 72 -48.58 0.18 19.51
CA THR A 72 -48.49 -0.54 20.78
C THR A 72 -47.13 -0.30 21.44
N TRP A 73 -47.10 -0.22 22.77
CA TRP A 73 -45.85 -0.05 23.50
C TRP A 73 -45.29 -1.39 23.93
N VAL A 74 -44.08 -1.72 23.44
CA VAL A 74 -43.40 -2.99 23.68
C VAL A 74 -42.19 -2.74 24.59
N THR A 75 -41.99 -3.60 25.59
CA THR A 75 -40.82 -3.53 26.49
C THR A 75 -39.53 -3.81 25.71
N VAL A 76 -38.56 -2.91 25.85
CA VAL A 76 -37.21 -3.03 25.25
C VAL A 76 -36.09 -2.97 26.29
N GLY A 77 -36.43 -2.73 27.56
CA GLY A 77 -35.50 -2.77 28.67
C GLY A 77 -36.21 -2.64 30.01
N GLU A 78 -35.60 -3.16 31.06
CA GLU A 78 -36.07 -3.04 32.44
C GLU A 78 -34.91 -2.62 33.34
N GLY A 79 -35.23 -1.83 34.36
CA GLY A 79 -34.23 -1.27 35.26
C GLY A 79 -34.89 -0.67 36.50
N ARG A 80 -34.15 0.18 37.20
CA ARG A 80 -34.63 0.88 38.39
C ARG A 80 -34.18 2.33 38.35
N THR A 81 -34.97 3.22 38.92
CA THR A 81 -34.52 4.57 39.25
C THR A 81 -33.47 4.53 40.36
N GLY A 82 -32.60 5.53 40.39
CA GLY A 82 -31.94 5.95 41.62
C GLY A 82 -32.96 6.47 42.64
N ALA A 83 -32.51 6.74 43.87
CA ALA A 83 -33.34 7.40 44.88
C ALA A 83 -33.64 8.86 44.51
N ASP A 84 -32.82 9.47 43.64
CA ASP A 84 -33.03 10.77 43.01
C ASP A 84 -33.91 10.71 41.76
N GLY A 85 -34.44 9.52 41.43
CA GLY A 85 -35.32 9.31 40.30
C GLY A 85 -34.64 9.14 38.94
N ARG A 86 -33.32 9.31 38.84
CA ARG A 86 -32.59 9.20 37.57
C ARG A 86 -32.38 7.75 37.15
N PHE A 87 -32.39 7.51 35.85
CA PHE A 87 -32.08 6.21 35.27
C PHE A 87 -31.48 6.37 33.87
N ARG A 88 -30.85 5.29 33.39
CA ARG A 88 -30.32 5.21 32.04
C ARG A 88 -30.59 3.86 31.41
N PHE A 89 -30.71 3.84 30.09
CA PHE A 89 -30.75 2.62 29.28
C PHE A 89 -29.84 2.78 28.07
N THR A 90 -29.06 1.75 27.76
CA THR A 90 -28.26 1.69 26.53
C THR A 90 -29.03 0.90 25.47
N LEU A 91 -29.26 1.51 24.31
CA LEU A 91 -29.94 0.87 23.18
C LEU A 91 -29.08 0.94 21.93
N ARG A 92 -29.37 0.09 20.94
CA ARG A 92 -28.85 0.26 19.58
C ARG A 92 -29.85 1.07 18.77
N ALA A 93 -29.35 2.06 18.04
CA ALA A 93 -30.18 2.83 17.12
C ALA A 93 -30.34 2.05 15.80
N ASP A 94 -31.59 1.92 15.37
CA ASP A 94 -31.96 1.27 14.11
C ASP A 94 -33.22 1.94 13.56
N GLY A 95 -33.05 2.72 12.49
CA GLY A 95 -34.09 3.55 11.89
C GLY A 95 -34.70 4.56 12.87
N ILE A 96 -36.02 4.46 13.05
CA ILE A 96 -36.80 5.39 13.86
C ILE A 96 -37.33 4.65 15.09
N LEU A 97 -36.97 5.12 16.28
CA LEU A 97 -37.41 4.56 17.55
C LEU A 97 -38.18 5.64 18.32
N THR A 98 -39.44 5.39 18.68
CA THR A 98 -40.13 6.25 19.65
C THR A 98 -40.14 5.53 20.99
N LEU A 99 -39.54 6.16 22.01
CA LEU A 99 -39.26 5.57 23.30
C LEU A 99 -39.98 6.33 24.43
N ARG A 100 -40.40 5.61 25.46
CA ARG A 100 -40.85 6.18 26.74
C ARG A 100 -40.46 5.26 27.88
N ALA A 101 -40.32 5.81 29.08
CA ALA A 101 -40.14 5.01 30.29
C ALA A 101 -41.43 4.98 31.12
N LEU A 102 -41.80 3.80 31.60
CA LEU A 102 -42.95 3.55 32.45
C LEU A 102 -42.47 2.98 33.79
N SER A 103 -42.77 3.66 34.89
CA SER A 103 -42.62 3.13 36.25
C SER A 103 -43.97 2.59 36.72
N PRO A 104 -44.16 1.26 36.85
CA PRO A 104 -45.43 0.68 37.28
C PRO A 104 -45.83 1.14 38.68
N ALA A 105 -47.13 1.17 39.00
CA ALA A 105 -47.60 1.46 40.35
C ALA A 105 -46.92 0.53 41.37
N THR A 106 -46.53 1.07 42.53
CA THR A 106 -45.74 0.32 43.51
C THR A 106 -46.04 0.77 44.94
N THR A 107 -45.73 -0.07 45.92
CA THR A 107 -45.87 0.24 47.34
C THR A 107 -44.48 0.31 47.97
N HIS A 108 -44.20 1.39 48.68
CA HIS A 108 -42.94 1.57 49.41
C HIS A 108 -43.21 2.11 50.80
N GLN A 109 -42.71 1.42 51.83
CA GLN A 109 -42.94 1.75 53.24
C GLN A 109 -44.43 1.95 53.58
N GLY A 110 -45.30 1.06 53.07
CA GLY A 110 -46.74 1.11 53.33
C GLY A 110 -47.51 2.19 52.56
N ARG A 111 -46.83 3.05 51.77
CA ARG A 111 -47.47 4.05 50.91
C ARG A 111 -47.52 3.60 49.46
N SER A 112 -48.68 3.75 48.82
CA SER A 112 -48.87 3.47 47.40
C SER A 112 -48.43 4.66 46.54
N TYR A 113 -47.70 4.38 45.46
CA TYR A 113 -47.24 5.33 44.47
C TYR A 113 -47.83 4.95 43.11
N ALA A 114 -48.51 5.91 42.47
CA ALA A 114 -49.11 5.71 41.17
C ALA A 114 -48.06 5.41 40.08
N GLN A 115 -48.53 4.87 38.96
CA GLN A 115 -47.73 4.71 37.77
C GLN A 115 -47.29 6.09 37.25
N THR A 116 -46.06 6.18 36.74
CA THR A 116 -45.52 7.39 36.10
C THR A 116 -44.96 7.04 34.73
N ILE A 117 -45.18 7.91 33.73
CA ILE A 117 -44.72 7.71 32.36
C ILE A 117 -44.04 8.99 31.90
N THR A 118 -42.87 8.87 31.28
CA THR A 118 -42.18 10.03 30.68
C THR A 118 -42.86 10.47 29.38
N THR A 119 -42.68 11.73 29.00
CA THR A 119 -42.99 12.17 27.63
C THR A 119 -42.22 11.30 26.62
N PRO A 120 -42.88 10.74 25.58
CA PRO A 120 -42.19 10.00 24.53
C PRO A 120 -41.16 10.85 23.78
N VAL A 121 -40.02 10.25 23.44
CA VAL A 121 -38.98 10.86 22.58
C VAL A 121 -38.80 10.01 21.33
N THR A 122 -38.67 10.65 20.18
CA THR A 122 -38.34 9.96 18.92
C THR A 122 -36.85 10.12 18.63
N VAL A 123 -36.14 9.01 18.62
CA VAL A 123 -34.74 8.90 18.19
C VAL A 123 -34.72 8.50 16.72
N ARG A 124 -34.04 9.28 15.91
CA ARG A 124 -33.84 9.01 14.47
C ARG A 124 -32.36 8.77 14.25
N SER A 125 -31.98 7.53 13.93
CA SER A 125 -30.62 7.30 13.46
C SER A 125 -30.46 7.69 12.01
N VAL A 126 -29.23 8.06 11.66
CA VAL A 126 -28.84 8.44 10.31
C VAL A 126 -27.77 7.49 9.77
N ASP A 127 -27.69 7.40 8.45
CA ASP A 127 -26.57 6.74 7.82
C ASP A 127 -25.29 7.54 8.01
N GLN A 128 -24.21 6.83 8.28
CA GLN A 128 -22.88 7.42 8.34
C GLN A 128 -22.29 7.58 6.93
N SER A 129 -21.48 8.61 6.76
CA SER A 129 -20.71 8.85 5.54
C SER A 129 -19.27 9.27 5.87
N VAL A 130 -18.36 8.96 4.96
CA VAL A 130 -16.99 9.48 4.96
C VAL A 130 -16.60 9.81 3.54
N ARG A 131 -16.11 11.03 3.32
CA ARG A 131 -15.65 11.51 2.02
C ARG A 131 -14.19 11.87 2.10
N LEU A 132 -13.41 11.41 1.13
CA LEU A 132 -12.03 11.82 0.93
C LEU A 132 -11.96 12.82 -0.22
N THR A 133 -11.15 13.86 -0.06
CA THR A 133 -10.83 14.83 -1.11
C THR A 133 -9.32 15.08 -1.13
N ALA A 134 -8.78 15.37 -2.31
CA ALA A 134 -7.37 15.72 -2.49
C ALA A 134 -7.27 17.17 -2.96
N ALA A 135 -6.40 17.96 -2.33
CA ALA A 135 -6.07 19.31 -2.77
C ALA A 135 -4.71 19.32 -3.48
N SER A 136 -4.66 19.91 -4.67
CA SER A 136 -3.46 20.02 -5.50
C SER A 136 -2.66 21.28 -5.15
N SER A 137 -1.72 21.15 -4.19
CA SER A 137 -0.68 22.15 -3.91
C SER A 137 0.72 21.54 -4.11
N SER A 138 1.80 22.25 -3.75
CA SER A 138 3.18 21.71 -3.80
C SER A 138 3.38 20.49 -2.87
N ALA A 139 2.55 20.36 -1.83
CA ALA A 139 2.42 19.14 -1.03
C ALA A 139 1.04 18.51 -1.23
N LEU A 140 0.96 17.17 -1.20
CA LEU A 140 -0.32 16.45 -1.27
C LEU A 140 -1.03 16.59 0.09
N SER A 141 -2.22 17.19 0.08
CA SER A 141 -3.10 17.26 1.24
C SER A 141 -4.37 16.48 0.96
N LEU A 142 -4.63 15.46 1.78
CA LEU A 142 -5.82 14.63 1.74
C LEU A 142 -6.72 14.99 2.92
N SER A 143 -7.96 15.36 2.65
CA SER A 143 -8.94 15.75 3.68
C SER A 143 -10.11 14.76 3.69
N ALA A 144 -10.27 14.09 4.82
CA ALA A 144 -11.41 13.24 5.13
C ALA A 144 -12.45 14.04 5.94
N VAL A 145 -13.71 13.96 5.53
CA VAL A 145 -14.85 14.56 6.25
C VAL A 145 -15.83 13.45 6.58
N SER A 146 -16.22 13.35 7.84
CA SER A 146 -17.13 12.31 8.35
C SER A 146 -18.42 12.91 8.88
N TYR A 147 -19.51 12.17 8.71
CA TYR A 147 -20.81 12.52 9.28
C TYR A 147 -21.54 11.25 9.74
N PRO A 148 -22.24 11.27 10.89
CA PRO A 148 -22.19 12.28 11.95
C PRO A 148 -20.81 12.41 12.59
N VAL A 149 -20.52 13.56 13.18
CA VAL A 149 -19.23 13.85 13.81
C VAL A 149 -19.03 12.97 15.06
N ARG A 150 -17.92 12.24 15.10
CA ARG A 150 -17.49 11.42 16.25
C ARG A 150 -16.03 11.72 16.58
N PRO A 151 -15.77 12.79 17.35
CA PRO A 151 -14.41 13.24 17.62
C PRO A 151 -13.56 12.11 18.20
N GLY A 152 -12.34 11.96 17.70
CA GLY A 152 -11.43 10.89 18.09
C GLY A 152 -11.61 9.57 17.33
N ARG A 153 -12.63 9.41 16.48
CA ARG A 153 -12.82 8.21 15.65
C ARG A 153 -11.64 8.04 14.68
N THR A 154 -11.07 6.84 14.65
CA THR A 154 -9.89 6.53 13.85
C THR A 154 -10.24 6.43 12.37
N VAL A 155 -9.40 7.02 11.54
CA VAL A 155 -9.44 6.94 10.08
C VAL A 155 -8.08 6.48 9.60
N THR A 156 -8.05 5.37 8.86
CA THR A 156 -6.85 4.83 8.22
C THR A 156 -6.85 5.25 6.75
N LEU A 157 -5.79 5.90 6.30
CA LEU A 157 -5.54 6.14 4.90
C LEU A 157 -5.04 4.86 4.25
N GLN A 158 -5.58 4.53 3.10
CA GLN A 158 -5.14 3.42 2.28
C GLN A 158 -4.71 3.93 0.90
N GLN A 159 -3.61 3.38 0.40
CA GLN A 159 -3.13 3.61 -0.97
C GLN A 159 -3.32 2.35 -1.81
N ARG A 160 -3.50 2.53 -3.11
CA ARG A 160 -3.68 1.41 -4.04
C ARG A 160 -2.33 0.86 -4.49
N GLU A 161 -2.12 -0.43 -4.25
CA GLU A 161 -0.93 -1.18 -4.65
C GLU A 161 -1.40 -2.31 -5.58
N GLY A 162 -1.36 -2.08 -6.89
CA GLY A 162 -1.95 -2.98 -7.88
C GLY A 162 -3.46 -3.20 -7.66
N ALA A 163 -3.82 -4.43 -7.30
CA ALA A 163 -5.21 -4.84 -7.01
C ALA A 163 -5.62 -4.68 -5.53
N ILE A 164 -4.66 -4.42 -4.62
CA ILE A 164 -4.91 -4.35 -3.18
C ILE A 164 -4.85 -2.92 -2.66
N TRP A 165 -5.38 -2.73 -1.45
CA TRP A 165 -5.33 -1.45 -0.72
C TRP A 165 -4.50 -1.64 0.55
N ALA A 166 -3.34 -0.98 0.59
CA ALA A 166 -2.41 -1.03 1.71
C ALA A 166 -2.56 0.19 2.62
N ASP A 167 -2.33 0.04 3.92
CA ASP A 167 -2.42 1.14 4.88
C ASP A 167 -1.21 2.09 4.71
N ALA A 168 -1.49 3.37 4.47
CA ALA A 168 -0.50 4.41 4.19
C ALA A 168 -0.41 5.48 5.29
N GLY A 169 -1.26 5.39 6.31
CA GLY A 169 -1.25 6.30 7.44
C GLY A 169 -2.52 6.20 8.28
N THR A 170 -2.53 6.84 9.44
CA THR A 170 -3.71 6.88 10.31
C THR A 170 -3.84 8.24 10.99
N GLY A 171 -5.06 8.59 11.36
CA GLY A 171 -5.39 9.80 12.10
C GLY A 171 -6.73 9.66 12.82
N ARG A 172 -7.12 10.72 13.53
CA ARG A 172 -8.40 10.80 14.22
C ARG A 172 -9.16 12.02 13.75
N VAL A 173 -10.48 11.88 13.59
CA VAL A 173 -11.32 13.03 13.23
C VAL A 173 -11.41 14.01 14.41
N ASP A 174 -11.41 15.30 14.11
CA ASP A 174 -11.51 16.38 15.09
C ASP A 174 -12.97 16.64 15.53
N THR A 175 -13.17 17.74 16.25
CA THR A 175 -14.48 18.18 16.76
C THR A 175 -15.47 18.60 15.67
N ASP A 176 -14.98 18.88 14.46
CA ASP A 176 -15.78 19.22 13.28
C ASP A 176 -15.99 18.01 12.35
N GLY A 177 -15.43 16.85 12.70
CA GLY A 177 -15.51 15.61 11.93
C GLY A 177 -14.52 15.54 10.78
N HIS A 178 -13.49 16.38 10.81
CA HIS A 178 -12.47 16.50 9.78
C HIS A 178 -11.17 15.80 10.18
N LEU A 179 -10.42 15.33 9.18
CA LEU A 179 -9.05 14.89 9.32
C LEU A 179 -8.28 15.33 8.07
N THR A 180 -7.16 16.01 8.25
CA THR A 180 -6.22 16.33 7.17
C THR A 180 -4.93 15.54 7.33
N LEU A 181 -4.55 14.80 6.29
CA LEU A 181 -3.30 14.07 6.19
C LEU A 181 -2.40 14.74 5.15
N ARG A 182 -1.15 14.99 5.51
CA ARG A 182 -0.14 15.57 4.62
C ARG A 182 0.89 14.52 4.28
N LEU A 183 1.12 14.32 2.98
CA LEU A 183 2.05 13.32 2.47
C LEU A 183 2.96 13.93 1.38
N PRO A 184 4.15 13.35 1.17
CA PRO A 184 4.87 13.56 -0.07
C PRO A 184 3.99 13.21 -1.26
N ARG A 185 4.09 13.99 -2.33
CA ARG A 185 3.35 13.68 -3.55
C ARG A 185 4.01 12.45 -4.22
N PRO A 186 3.24 11.45 -4.64
CA PRO A 186 3.80 10.25 -5.25
C PRO A 186 4.43 10.60 -6.60
N ARG A 187 5.43 9.81 -7.03
CA ARG A 187 6.05 10.00 -8.35
C ARG A 187 5.13 9.57 -9.48
N ALA A 188 4.51 8.40 -9.35
CA ALA A 188 3.50 7.89 -10.27
C ALA A 188 2.08 8.26 -9.81
N SER A 189 1.12 8.24 -10.72
CA SER A 189 -0.29 8.44 -10.38
C SER A 189 -0.80 7.26 -9.54
N ILE A 190 -1.53 7.53 -8.46
CA ILE A 190 -2.00 6.51 -7.50
C ILE A 190 -3.37 6.87 -6.92
N ASP A 191 -4.16 5.86 -6.56
CA ASP A 191 -5.43 6.06 -5.87
C ASP A 191 -5.27 5.98 -4.35
N TYR A 192 -5.97 6.86 -3.65
CA TYR A 192 -6.11 6.83 -2.19
C TYR A 192 -7.57 6.65 -1.78
N ARG A 193 -7.82 5.97 -0.66
CA ARG A 193 -9.12 5.96 0.01
C ARG A 193 -8.92 6.00 1.52
N VAL A 194 -9.98 6.23 2.29
CA VAL A 194 -9.91 6.10 3.74
C VAL A 194 -10.86 5.00 4.24
N ARG A 195 -10.43 4.32 5.29
CA ARG A 195 -11.24 3.40 6.07
C ARG A 195 -11.45 3.98 7.47
N MET A 196 -12.67 4.37 7.77
CA MET A 196 -13.10 4.83 9.08
C MET A 196 -13.46 3.62 9.96
N SER A 197 -12.91 3.56 11.17
CA SER A 197 -13.10 2.41 12.07
C SER A 197 -14.55 2.25 12.50
N ALA A 198 -14.94 1.07 13.00
CA ALA A 198 -16.21 0.91 13.71
C ALA A 198 -16.27 1.85 14.94
N TRP A 199 -17.48 2.21 15.38
CA TRP A 199 -17.68 3.11 16.52
C TRP A 199 -18.92 2.75 17.33
N ASN A 200 -18.74 2.35 18.59
CA ASN A 200 -19.83 2.04 19.52
C ASN A 200 -20.93 1.10 18.97
N GLY A 201 -20.58 0.18 18.08
CA GLY A 201 -21.52 -0.76 17.43
C GLY A 201 -21.87 -0.38 15.99
N ALA A 202 -21.71 0.87 15.59
CA ALA A 202 -21.81 1.27 14.19
C ALA A 202 -20.66 0.62 13.40
N PRO A 203 -20.92 0.09 12.19
CA PRO A 203 -19.91 -0.61 11.40
C PRO A 203 -18.80 0.33 10.92
N ALA A 204 -17.67 -0.25 10.52
CA ALA A 204 -16.64 0.47 9.80
C ALA A 204 -17.15 0.89 8.40
N LEU A 205 -16.61 1.97 7.86
CA LEU A 205 -17.01 2.52 6.56
C LEU A 205 -15.78 2.90 5.74
N THR A 206 -15.81 2.62 4.44
CA THR A 206 -14.74 2.98 3.50
C THR A 206 -15.24 4.05 2.54
N SER A 207 -14.44 5.08 2.27
CA SER A 207 -14.77 6.11 1.29
C SER A 207 -14.64 5.58 -0.14
N ALA A 208 -15.22 6.31 -1.09
CA ALA A 208 -14.76 6.22 -2.48
C ALA A 208 -13.26 6.58 -2.58
N GLY A 209 -12.59 6.05 -3.60
CA GLY A 209 -11.20 6.40 -3.90
C GLY A 209 -11.09 7.77 -4.57
N VAL A 210 -9.93 8.41 -4.41
CA VAL A 210 -9.51 9.61 -5.14
C VAL A 210 -8.20 9.33 -5.85
N SER A 211 -8.12 9.65 -7.13
CA SER A 211 -6.89 9.53 -7.91
C SER A 211 -6.04 10.78 -7.72
N VAL A 212 -4.77 10.58 -7.41
CA VAL A 212 -3.78 11.65 -7.27
C VAL A 212 -2.77 11.51 -8.39
N THR A 213 -2.66 12.54 -9.22
CA THR A 213 -1.62 12.61 -10.26
C THR A 213 -0.24 12.71 -9.62
N GLY A 214 0.67 11.86 -10.08
CA GLY A 214 2.05 11.84 -9.65
C GLY A 214 2.85 13.06 -10.13
N THR A 215 4.04 13.26 -9.56
CA THR A 215 4.93 14.37 -9.95
C THR A 215 5.74 14.09 -11.22
N ASP A 216 5.88 12.83 -11.64
CA ASP A 216 6.63 12.46 -12.84
C ASP A 216 5.68 12.07 -13.99
N PRO A 217 5.45 12.96 -14.97
CA PRO A 217 4.62 12.64 -16.14
C PRO A 217 5.23 11.54 -17.04
N ARG A 218 6.49 11.15 -16.83
CA ARG A 218 7.15 10.02 -17.53
C ARG A 218 6.93 8.68 -16.82
N ALA A 219 6.31 8.68 -15.64
CA ALA A 219 5.91 7.44 -14.96
C ALA A 219 4.73 6.76 -15.67
N ASP A 220 3.96 7.51 -16.46
CA ASP A 220 2.72 7.02 -17.09
C ASP A 220 2.87 6.77 -18.62
N HIS A 221 3.93 7.26 -19.28
CA HIS A 221 4.23 7.03 -20.71
C HIS A 221 5.73 6.98 -21.04
N CYS A 222 6.13 6.04 -21.91
CA CYS A 222 7.51 5.84 -22.33
C CYS A 222 7.83 6.54 -23.66
N THR A 223 8.96 7.23 -23.71
CA THR A 223 9.44 7.94 -24.93
C THR A 223 10.07 6.99 -25.95
N ARG A 224 10.53 5.83 -25.47
CA ARG A 224 11.09 4.72 -26.26
C ARG A 224 11.18 3.48 -25.38
N THR A 225 11.39 2.32 -26.00
CA THR A 225 11.68 1.08 -25.28
C THR A 225 13.11 0.62 -25.55
N VAL A 226 13.79 0.13 -24.52
CA VAL A 226 15.07 -0.55 -24.62
C VAL A 226 14.96 -1.97 -24.10
N LEU A 227 15.68 -2.89 -24.74
CA LEU A 227 15.67 -4.31 -24.41
C LEU A 227 17.08 -4.75 -24.00
N SER A 228 17.20 -5.49 -22.92
CA SER A 228 18.40 -6.23 -22.53
C SER A 228 18.09 -7.73 -22.60
N ILE A 229 18.96 -8.52 -23.24
CA ILE A 229 18.88 -9.99 -23.23
C ILE A 229 20.18 -10.49 -22.63
N VAL A 230 20.10 -11.13 -21.47
CA VAL A 230 21.23 -11.47 -20.62
C VAL A 230 21.11 -12.88 -20.06
N ALA A 231 22.18 -13.38 -19.45
CA ALA A 231 22.16 -14.70 -18.83
C ALA A 231 21.46 -14.61 -17.47
N HIS A 232 21.95 -13.73 -16.61
CA HIS A 232 21.69 -13.71 -15.17
C HIS A 232 21.10 -12.38 -14.70
N GLN A 233 20.50 -12.41 -13.51
CA GLN A 233 19.69 -11.33 -12.95
C GLN A 233 20.50 -10.06 -12.62
N ASP A 234 21.81 -10.15 -12.49
CA ASP A 234 22.71 -9.03 -12.20
C ASP A 234 23.42 -8.44 -13.43
N ASP A 235 23.41 -9.14 -14.57
CA ASP A 235 24.25 -8.84 -15.73
C ASP A 235 24.10 -7.41 -16.25
N GLU A 236 22.87 -6.94 -16.44
CA GLU A 236 22.63 -5.61 -16.97
C GLU A 236 22.92 -4.52 -15.93
N ILE A 237 22.79 -4.85 -14.64
CA ILE A 237 23.14 -3.97 -13.52
C ILE A 237 24.67 -3.83 -13.44
N LEU A 238 25.41 -4.91 -13.62
CA LEU A 238 26.88 -4.94 -13.54
C LEU A 238 27.55 -4.42 -14.81
N PHE A 239 27.11 -4.83 -15.99
CA PHE A 239 27.87 -4.63 -17.23
C PHE A 239 27.25 -3.58 -18.17
N MET A 240 25.93 -3.36 -18.08
CA MET A 240 25.20 -2.43 -18.96
C MET A 240 24.82 -1.09 -18.30
N ASN A 241 25.01 -0.94 -16.99
CA ASN A 241 24.97 0.36 -16.32
C ASN A 241 26.35 1.08 -16.37
N PRO A 242 26.38 2.41 -16.59
CA PRO A 242 25.28 3.37 -16.41
C PRO A 242 24.41 3.66 -17.65
N ASP A 243 24.60 2.98 -18.79
CA ASP A 243 23.81 3.27 -20.00
C ASP A 243 22.31 2.97 -19.84
N ILE A 244 21.92 1.95 -19.08
CA ILE A 244 20.50 1.69 -18.74
C ILE A 244 19.96 2.82 -17.85
N GLN A 245 20.71 3.25 -16.84
CA GLN A 245 20.29 4.38 -16.00
C GLN A 245 20.04 5.65 -16.81
N LYS A 246 20.89 5.95 -17.80
CA LYS A 246 20.71 7.11 -18.70
C LYS A 246 19.43 6.97 -19.54
N ASP A 247 19.10 5.76 -19.97
CA ASP A 247 17.85 5.51 -20.70
C ASP A 247 16.61 5.77 -19.85
N LEU A 248 16.63 5.30 -18.60
CA LEU A 248 15.56 5.56 -17.65
C LEU A 248 15.46 7.07 -17.33
N ASP A 249 16.57 7.78 -17.15
CA ASP A 249 16.51 9.23 -16.94
C ASP A 249 15.89 9.96 -18.14
N ALA A 250 16.10 9.44 -19.35
CA ALA A 250 15.54 9.97 -20.60
C ALA A 250 14.08 9.53 -20.86
N GLY A 251 13.45 8.79 -19.94
CA GLY A 251 12.04 8.39 -20.05
C GLY A 251 11.79 7.08 -20.81
N ALA A 252 12.81 6.23 -20.99
CA ALA A 252 12.63 4.93 -21.63
C ALA A 252 11.84 3.94 -20.73
N CYS A 253 11.04 3.08 -21.36
CA CYS A 253 10.67 1.78 -20.80
C CYS A 253 11.86 0.82 -20.93
N ALA A 254 12.06 -0.05 -19.96
CA ALA A 254 13.10 -1.07 -20.01
C ALA A 254 12.47 -2.46 -19.92
N THR A 255 12.85 -3.31 -20.88
CA THR A 255 12.55 -4.74 -20.86
C THR A 255 13.84 -5.51 -20.67
N THR A 256 13.86 -6.48 -19.77
CA THR A 256 15.00 -7.39 -19.60
C THR A 256 14.53 -8.83 -19.76
N VAL A 257 15.31 -9.65 -20.47
CA VAL A 257 15.10 -11.09 -20.63
C VAL A 257 16.28 -11.81 -20.03
N TYR A 258 16.02 -12.56 -18.94
CA TYR A 258 16.97 -13.45 -18.29
C TYR A 258 16.77 -14.85 -18.84
N LEU A 259 17.81 -15.42 -19.46
CA LEU A 259 17.74 -16.77 -19.99
C LEU A 259 17.78 -17.80 -18.87
N THR A 260 18.69 -17.66 -17.91
CA THR A 260 18.87 -18.62 -16.82
C THR A 260 18.25 -18.12 -15.53
N ALA A 261 18.07 -19.03 -14.57
CA ALA A 261 17.67 -18.68 -13.21
C ALA A 261 18.85 -18.17 -12.37
N GLY A 262 20.08 -18.25 -12.88
CA GLY A 262 21.30 -17.96 -12.11
C GLY A 262 21.36 -18.78 -10.83
N ASP A 263 20.93 -20.04 -10.89
CA ASP A 263 20.73 -20.86 -9.70
C ASP A 263 22.03 -21.37 -9.09
N SER A 264 23.18 -21.28 -9.76
CA SER A 264 24.46 -21.84 -9.30
C SER A 264 24.40 -23.34 -8.93
N GLY A 265 23.32 -24.06 -9.27
CA GLY A 265 23.02 -25.41 -8.80
C GLY A 265 22.41 -25.50 -7.39
N ASP A 266 22.10 -24.37 -6.76
CA ASP A 266 21.46 -24.25 -5.45
C ASP A 266 19.94 -24.45 -5.49
N GLY A 267 19.31 -24.34 -4.32
CA GLY A 267 17.89 -24.56 -4.12
C GLY A 267 16.99 -23.51 -4.76
N ASP A 268 15.69 -23.82 -4.82
CA ASP A 268 14.69 -22.97 -5.46
C ASP A 268 14.53 -21.59 -4.83
N GLN A 269 14.69 -21.51 -3.51
CA GLN A 269 14.68 -20.26 -2.77
C GLN A 269 15.75 -19.29 -3.29
N TYR A 270 16.93 -19.77 -3.67
CA TYR A 270 18.04 -18.92 -4.08
C TYR A 270 17.71 -18.19 -5.38
N TRP A 271 17.38 -18.92 -6.45
CA TRP A 271 17.06 -18.28 -7.73
C TRP A 271 15.79 -17.43 -7.68
N ARG A 272 14.79 -17.80 -6.86
CA ARG A 272 13.60 -16.96 -6.64
C ARG A 272 13.95 -15.63 -5.96
N ASN A 273 14.89 -15.62 -5.02
CA ASN A 273 15.38 -14.38 -4.45
C ASN A 273 16.12 -13.54 -5.50
N ARG A 274 16.92 -14.18 -6.36
CA ARG A 274 17.59 -13.48 -7.47
C ARG A 274 16.62 -12.88 -8.49
N GLU A 275 15.39 -13.38 -8.62
CA GLU A 275 14.33 -12.72 -9.42
C GLU A 275 13.81 -11.42 -8.78
N ILE A 276 13.85 -11.30 -7.45
CA ILE A 276 13.47 -10.07 -6.71
C ILE A 276 14.57 -9.01 -6.78
N GLY A 277 15.85 -9.40 -6.84
CA GLY A 277 16.98 -8.47 -6.87
C GLY A 277 16.85 -7.37 -7.94
N PRO A 278 16.57 -7.70 -9.21
CA PRO A 278 16.41 -6.72 -10.28
C PRO A 278 15.21 -5.81 -10.06
N GLU A 279 14.12 -6.29 -9.49
CA GLU A 279 12.97 -5.47 -9.12
C GLU A 279 13.40 -4.31 -8.20
N MET A 280 14.21 -4.64 -7.19
CA MET A 280 14.72 -3.66 -6.22
C MET A 280 15.76 -2.72 -6.84
N ALA A 281 16.61 -3.23 -7.73
CA ALA A 281 17.55 -2.42 -8.48
C ALA A 281 16.83 -1.43 -9.39
N TYR A 282 15.84 -1.86 -10.17
CA TYR A 282 15.05 -0.98 -11.03
C TYR A 282 14.18 0.00 -10.25
N SER A 283 13.60 -0.40 -9.11
CA SER A 283 12.94 0.52 -8.19
C SER A 283 13.90 1.61 -7.74
N THR A 284 15.14 1.26 -7.39
CA THR A 284 16.19 2.24 -7.03
C THR A 284 16.57 3.15 -8.19
N MET A 285 16.76 2.59 -9.38
CA MET A 285 17.15 3.34 -10.59
C MET A 285 16.08 4.33 -11.06
N THR A 286 14.81 4.03 -10.81
CA THR A 286 13.65 4.88 -11.14
C THR A 286 13.17 5.71 -9.93
N GLY A 287 13.70 5.43 -8.74
CA GLY A 287 13.27 5.96 -7.45
C GLY A 287 11.80 5.69 -7.13
N MET A 288 11.31 4.52 -7.55
CA MET A 288 10.11 3.91 -6.98
C MET A 288 10.46 3.31 -5.61
N ASP A 289 9.45 3.12 -4.75
CA ASP A 289 9.65 2.39 -3.51
C ASP A 289 10.05 0.93 -3.83
N ALA A 290 11.13 0.47 -3.19
CA ALA A 290 11.56 -0.92 -3.26
C ALA A 290 10.63 -1.74 -2.37
N GLY A 291 9.78 -2.60 -2.94
CA GLY A 291 8.76 -3.33 -2.16
C GLY A 291 7.73 -4.11 -3.00
N PRO A 292 6.68 -4.67 -2.37
CA PRO A 292 5.77 -5.68 -2.94
C PRO A 292 4.81 -5.16 -4.02
N GLY A 293 5.09 -4.00 -4.61
CA GLY A 293 4.24 -3.40 -5.65
C GLY A 293 4.43 -3.99 -7.04
N TRP A 294 5.45 -4.84 -7.23
CA TRP A 294 5.68 -5.54 -8.50
C TRP A 294 4.58 -6.57 -8.74
N THR A 295 4.14 -6.67 -10.00
CA THR A 295 3.09 -7.61 -10.40
C THR A 295 3.71 -8.77 -11.17
N ASP A 296 3.62 -9.95 -10.56
CA ASP A 296 3.99 -11.21 -11.18
C ASP A 296 2.89 -11.76 -12.07
N GLY A 297 3.29 -12.41 -13.15
CA GLY A 297 2.41 -13.12 -14.04
C GLY A 297 3.15 -14.08 -14.96
N GLU A 298 2.42 -14.56 -15.95
CA GLU A 298 2.94 -15.45 -16.98
C GLU A 298 2.48 -14.95 -18.35
N ARG A 299 3.35 -15.00 -19.34
CA ARG A 299 3.02 -14.70 -20.75
C ARG A 299 3.55 -15.80 -21.65
N THR A 300 2.82 -16.10 -22.71
CA THR A 300 3.19 -17.17 -23.65
C THR A 300 3.84 -16.60 -24.89
N PHE A 301 5.04 -17.10 -25.24
CA PHE A 301 5.79 -16.73 -26.43
C PHE A 301 6.23 -17.99 -27.16
N ALA A 302 5.96 -18.07 -28.46
CA ALA A 302 6.29 -19.25 -29.29
C ALA A 302 5.85 -20.61 -28.66
N GLY A 303 4.74 -20.62 -27.91
CA GLY A 303 4.22 -21.82 -27.24
C GLY A 303 4.91 -22.20 -25.93
N HIS A 304 5.75 -21.33 -25.37
CA HIS A 304 6.37 -21.45 -24.05
C HIS A 304 5.87 -20.38 -23.09
N ARG A 305 5.61 -20.79 -21.85
CA ARG A 305 5.16 -19.90 -20.79
C ARG A 305 6.39 -19.32 -20.09
N VAL A 306 6.45 -18.00 -19.98
CA VAL A 306 7.56 -17.25 -19.42
C VAL A 306 7.06 -16.45 -18.22
N HIS A 307 7.78 -16.50 -17.10
CA HIS A 307 7.47 -15.69 -15.94
C HIS A 307 7.76 -14.22 -16.23
N VAL A 308 6.86 -13.34 -15.78
CA VAL A 308 6.96 -11.90 -16.02
C VAL A 308 6.76 -11.16 -14.71
N SER A 309 7.69 -10.27 -14.37
CA SER A 309 7.53 -9.28 -13.30
C SER A 309 7.43 -7.89 -13.92
N THR A 310 6.40 -7.13 -13.52
CA THR A 310 6.09 -5.80 -14.07
C THR A 310 6.08 -4.75 -12.97
N SER A 311 6.80 -3.64 -13.17
CA SER A 311 6.90 -2.58 -12.17
C SER A 311 5.53 -1.93 -11.88
N PRO A 312 5.34 -1.35 -10.68
CA PRO A 312 4.15 -0.56 -10.36
C PRO A 312 3.80 0.53 -11.40
N GLY A 313 2.54 0.98 -11.38
CA GLY A 313 2.04 2.04 -12.25
C GLY A 313 1.77 1.55 -13.68
N SER A 314 2.34 2.21 -14.68
CA SER A 314 2.15 1.88 -16.10
C SER A 314 2.95 0.66 -16.59
N GLY A 315 3.69 -0.03 -15.72
CA GLY A 315 4.52 -1.17 -16.11
C GLY A 315 5.77 -0.78 -16.91
N ARG A 316 6.37 0.37 -16.54
CA ARG A 316 7.54 0.94 -17.22
C ARG A 316 8.75 -0.02 -17.31
N ILE A 317 8.90 -0.91 -16.33
CA ILE A 317 9.90 -1.96 -16.34
C ILE A 317 9.20 -3.31 -16.45
N THR A 318 9.68 -4.16 -17.37
CA THR A 318 9.20 -5.53 -17.53
C THR A 318 10.38 -6.50 -17.53
N LEU A 319 10.35 -7.49 -16.65
CA LEU A 319 11.39 -8.50 -16.48
C LEU A 319 10.81 -9.85 -16.89
N TYR A 320 11.48 -10.54 -17.82
CA TYR A 320 11.11 -11.87 -18.29
C TYR A 320 12.15 -12.88 -17.80
N SER A 321 11.71 -13.91 -17.08
CA SER A 321 12.57 -15.00 -16.61
C SER A 321 12.20 -16.31 -17.31
N LEU A 322 13.12 -16.82 -18.14
CA LEU A 322 12.97 -18.13 -18.77
C LEU A 322 13.34 -19.28 -17.82
N ARG A 323 14.07 -18.97 -16.73
CA ARG A 323 14.42 -19.89 -15.64
C ARG A 323 15.17 -21.15 -16.12
N LEU A 324 15.98 -21.04 -17.16
CA LEU A 324 16.84 -22.15 -17.59
C LEU A 324 17.93 -22.44 -16.54
N PRO A 325 18.41 -23.68 -16.42
CA PRO A 325 19.56 -24.01 -15.59
C PRO A 325 20.79 -23.16 -15.89
N ASP A 326 21.47 -22.72 -14.84
CA ASP A 326 22.80 -22.13 -14.90
C ASP A 326 23.82 -23.13 -15.47
N GLY A 327 24.63 -22.66 -16.40
CA GLY A 327 25.63 -23.43 -17.12
C GLY A 327 26.94 -23.64 -16.38
N ALA A 328 27.09 -23.13 -15.16
CA ALA A 328 28.37 -22.90 -14.49
C ALA A 328 29.32 -22.02 -15.31
N LEU A 329 30.44 -21.62 -14.70
CA LEU A 329 31.42 -20.72 -15.34
C LEU A 329 31.87 -21.20 -16.74
N ASP A 330 32.01 -22.51 -16.94
CA ASP A 330 32.57 -23.13 -18.14
C ASP A 330 31.52 -23.76 -19.08
N GLY A 331 30.23 -23.70 -18.73
CA GLY A 331 29.16 -24.26 -19.55
C GLY A 331 28.92 -25.76 -19.34
N THR A 332 29.57 -26.38 -18.34
CA THR A 332 29.34 -27.78 -17.99
C THR A 332 27.99 -28.04 -17.32
N GLY A 333 27.31 -27.00 -16.84
CA GLY A 333 26.09 -27.11 -16.06
C GLY A 333 26.34 -27.66 -14.66
N THR A 334 25.31 -27.67 -13.83
CA THR A 334 25.41 -28.13 -12.45
C THR A 334 24.84 -29.55 -12.29
N ARG A 335 25.39 -30.33 -11.35
CA ARG A 335 24.95 -31.72 -11.12
C ARG A 335 23.47 -31.80 -10.74
N THR A 336 22.97 -30.84 -9.97
CA THR A 336 21.58 -30.75 -9.51
C THR A 336 20.59 -30.52 -10.64
N THR A 337 21.03 -29.91 -11.75
CA THR A 337 20.21 -29.67 -12.95
C THR A 337 20.47 -30.69 -14.07
N GLY A 338 21.17 -31.79 -13.77
CA GLY A 338 21.52 -32.81 -14.76
C GLY A 338 22.60 -32.37 -15.74
N ASN A 339 23.44 -31.41 -15.36
CA ASN A 339 24.49 -30.81 -16.18
C ASN A 339 23.95 -30.21 -17.50
N GLN A 340 22.71 -29.68 -17.47
CA GLN A 340 22.15 -28.95 -18.59
C GLN A 340 22.76 -27.54 -18.65
N SER A 341 22.91 -26.99 -19.85
CA SER A 341 23.36 -25.60 -20.03
C SER A 341 22.92 -25.07 -21.38
N VAL A 342 22.74 -23.74 -21.49
CA VAL A 342 22.31 -23.10 -22.74
C VAL A 342 23.35 -23.34 -23.84
N ILE A 343 24.65 -23.29 -23.51
CA ILE A 343 25.69 -23.53 -24.52
C ILE A 343 25.66 -24.98 -25.05
N LYS A 344 25.37 -25.98 -24.21
CA LYS A 344 25.21 -27.37 -24.68
C LYS A 344 24.01 -27.52 -25.62
N LEU A 345 22.92 -26.78 -25.38
CA LEU A 345 21.77 -26.76 -26.28
C LEU A 345 22.14 -26.15 -27.64
N LEU A 346 22.84 -25.01 -27.63
CA LEU A 346 23.26 -24.33 -28.85
C LEU A 346 24.23 -25.18 -29.70
N ASP A 347 25.14 -25.88 -29.03
CA ASP A 347 26.13 -26.78 -29.65
C ASP A 347 25.54 -28.16 -30.04
N ASN A 348 24.23 -28.37 -29.86
CA ASN A 348 23.54 -29.65 -30.06
C ASN A 348 24.10 -30.83 -29.22
N ARG A 349 24.76 -30.54 -28.09
CA ARG A 349 25.23 -31.55 -27.13
C ARG A 349 24.11 -32.09 -26.25
N ILE A 350 23.03 -31.33 -26.10
CA ILE A 350 21.74 -31.78 -25.54
C ILE A 350 20.63 -31.41 -26.54
N ARG A 351 19.55 -32.20 -26.57
CA ARG A 351 18.41 -31.95 -27.47
C ARG A 351 17.43 -30.93 -26.92
N SER A 352 17.31 -30.88 -25.59
CA SER A 352 16.40 -29.99 -24.89
C SER A 352 16.97 -29.56 -23.55
N ILE A 353 16.50 -28.41 -23.06
CA ILE A 353 16.79 -27.87 -21.73
C ILE A 353 15.49 -27.62 -20.99
N THR A 354 15.41 -28.00 -19.72
CA THR A 354 14.18 -27.88 -18.92
C THR A 354 14.29 -26.75 -17.89
N PRO A 355 13.36 -25.78 -17.89
CA PRO A 355 13.28 -24.74 -16.86
C PRO A 355 13.13 -25.30 -15.44
N LEU A 356 13.65 -24.58 -14.46
CA LEU A 356 13.66 -25.01 -13.06
C LEU A 356 12.27 -25.03 -12.40
N ASP A 357 11.29 -24.32 -12.97
CA ASP A 357 9.90 -24.33 -12.51
C ASP A 357 9.06 -25.48 -13.10
N GLY A 358 9.69 -26.39 -13.84
CA GLY A 358 9.04 -27.56 -14.44
C GLY A 358 8.15 -27.23 -15.65
N SER A 359 8.22 -26.00 -16.17
CA SER A 359 7.55 -25.64 -17.41
C SER A 359 8.15 -26.36 -18.63
N ARG A 360 7.50 -26.21 -19.79
CA ARG A 360 7.83 -26.94 -21.01
C ARG A 360 9.30 -26.73 -21.42
N SER A 361 10.04 -27.83 -21.56
CA SER A 361 11.43 -27.83 -22.05
C SER A 361 11.57 -27.18 -23.42
N TYR A 362 12.67 -26.46 -23.61
CA TYR A 362 13.04 -25.83 -24.87
C TYR A 362 13.99 -26.73 -25.66
N ASP A 363 13.73 -26.94 -26.94
CA ASP A 363 14.81 -27.24 -27.88
C ASP A 363 15.46 -25.93 -28.36
N ARG A 364 16.53 -26.03 -29.16
CA ARG A 364 17.27 -24.87 -29.67
C ARG A 364 16.36 -23.90 -30.44
N ALA A 365 15.50 -24.43 -31.31
CA ALA A 365 14.62 -23.63 -32.15
C ALA A 365 13.53 -22.91 -31.32
N GLY A 366 12.93 -23.63 -30.36
CA GLY A 366 11.95 -23.10 -29.43
C GLY A 366 12.52 -21.99 -28.56
N LEU A 367 13.75 -22.12 -28.07
CA LEU A 367 14.42 -21.07 -27.31
C LEU A 367 14.61 -19.80 -28.15
N ILE A 368 15.17 -19.93 -29.35
CA ILE A 368 15.41 -18.78 -30.25
C ILE A 368 14.09 -18.13 -30.65
N ALA A 369 13.06 -18.92 -30.98
CA ALA A 369 11.74 -18.41 -31.35
C ALA A 369 11.06 -17.67 -30.18
N THR A 370 11.22 -18.16 -28.95
CA THR A 370 10.69 -17.52 -27.74
C THR A 370 11.36 -16.17 -27.52
N VAL A 371 12.70 -16.10 -27.55
CA VAL A 371 13.45 -14.84 -27.38
C VAL A 371 13.13 -13.86 -28.51
N ARG A 372 12.98 -14.33 -29.75
CA ARG A 372 12.54 -13.50 -30.89
C ARG A 372 11.15 -12.90 -30.64
N ALA A 373 10.19 -13.72 -30.24
CA ALA A 373 8.83 -13.26 -30.00
C ALA A 373 8.76 -12.23 -28.85
N ILE A 374 9.56 -12.39 -27.79
CA ILE A 374 9.69 -11.37 -26.74
C ILE A 374 10.28 -10.08 -27.32
N ALA A 375 11.39 -10.18 -28.07
CA ALA A 375 12.04 -9.02 -28.67
C ALA A 375 11.10 -8.25 -29.62
N GLU A 376 10.36 -8.94 -30.48
CA GLU A 376 9.35 -8.34 -31.36
C GLU A 376 8.22 -7.68 -30.57
N SER A 377 7.72 -8.33 -29.52
CA SER A 377 6.64 -7.78 -28.68
C SER A 377 7.06 -6.52 -27.90
N SER A 378 8.35 -6.35 -27.63
CA SER A 378 8.87 -5.24 -26.83
C SER A 378 8.80 -3.88 -27.54
N GLY A 379 8.76 -3.86 -28.88
CA GLY A 379 8.89 -2.63 -29.66
C GLY A 379 10.21 -1.89 -29.41
N ALA A 380 11.26 -2.61 -28.99
CA ALA A 380 12.53 -2.01 -28.60
C ALA A 380 13.19 -1.25 -29.76
N THR A 381 13.69 -0.06 -29.43
CA THR A 381 14.44 0.81 -30.35
C THR A 381 15.95 0.66 -30.17
N THR A 382 16.39 -0.09 -29.18
CA THR A 382 17.79 -0.46 -28.93
C THR A 382 17.80 -1.76 -28.14
N VAL A 383 18.66 -2.68 -28.55
CA VAL A 383 18.86 -3.97 -27.86
C VAL A 383 20.26 -4.05 -27.30
N ARG A 384 20.40 -4.57 -26.09
CA ARG A 384 21.67 -4.77 -25.38
C ARG A 384 21.87 -6.23 -25.06
N ILE A 385 23.09 -6.71 -25.27
CA ILE A 385 23.50 -8.09 -25.01
C ILE A 385 24.91 -8.12 -24.41
N LEU A 386 25.33 -9.25 -23.86
CA LEU A 386 26.74 -9.47 -23.51
C LEU A 386 27.56 -9.89 -24.74
N ASP A 387 28.85 -10.14 -24.56
CA ASP A 387 29.78 -10.45 -25.65
C ASP A 387 29.62 -11.92 -26.11
N PRO A 388 29.20 -12.17 -27.37
CA PRO A 388 28.99 -13.54 -27.86
C PRO A 388 30.30 -14.28 -28.21
N ARG A 389 31.43 -13.57 -28.20
CA ARG A 389 32.73 -14.09 -28.64
C ARG A 389 33.35 -14.99 -27.58
N SER A 390 34.00 -16.06 -28.03
CA SER A 390 34.78 -16.93 -27.16
C SER A 390 36.11 -16.31 -26.74
N GLY A 391 36.75 -16.92 -25.73
CA GLY A 391 38.13 -16.59 -25.32
C GLY A 391 38.29 -15.26 -24.58
N GLN A 392 37.20 -14.65 -24.10
CA GLN A 392 37.24 -13.39 -23.35
C GLN A 392 37.44 -13.57 -21.83
N GLY A 393 37.56 -14.81 -21.34
CA GLY A 393 37.61 -15.12 -19.91
C GLY A 393 36.31 -14.74 -19.20
N ASP A 394 35.18 -15.08 -19.81
CA ASP A 394 33.83 -14.71 -19.37
C ASP A 394 32.99 -15.96 -19.08
N HIS A 395 31.83 -15.78 -18.42
CA HIS A 395 30.91 -16.87 -18.12
C HIS A 395 30.36 -17.50 -19.41
N ALA A 396 30.25 -18.84 -19.46
CA ALA A 396 29.71 -19.53 -20.63
C ALA A 396 28.28 -19.09 -20.99
N ASP A 397 27.44 -18.86 -19.99
CA ASP A 397 26.08 -18.35 -20.23
C ASP A 397 26.03 -16.90 -20.75
N HIS A 398 27.01 -16.05 -20.42
CA HIS A 398 27.09 -14.71 -21.04
C HIS A 398 27.26 -14.83 -22.55
N MET A 399 28.14 -15.74 -23.00
CA MET A 399 28.34 -15.99 -24.42
C MET A 399 27.11 -16.66 -25.05
N ALA A 400 26.51 -17.65 -24.38
CA ALA A 400 25.38 -18.39 -24.91
C ALA A 400 24.13 -17.51 -25.03
N SER A 401 23.84 -16.67 -24.04
CA SER A 401 22.73 -15.71 -24.08
C SER A 401 22.89 -14.69 -25.21
N ALA A 402 24.10 -14.16 -25.39
CA ALA A 402 24.40 -13.26 -26.49
C ALA A 402 24.24 -13.94 -27.87
N ARG A 403 24.62 -15.23 -28.00
CA ARG A 403 24.41 -16.00 -29.25
C ARG A 403 22.93 -16.28 -29.53
N VAL A 404 22.15 -16.69 -28.52
CA VAL A 404 20.69 -16.83 -28.63
C VAL A 404 20.08 -15.51 -29.09
N ALA A 405 20.48 -14.39 -28.47
CA ALA A 405 19.98 -13.07 -28.83
C ALA A 405 20.33 -12.70 -30.27
N LEU A 406 21.56 -12.92 -30.74
CA LEU A 406 21.93 -12.62 -32.13
C LEU A 406 21.12 -13.42 -33.16
N GLU A 407 20.88 -14.70 -32.92
CA GLU A 407 20.05 -15.53 -33.80
C GLU A 407 18.56 -15.13 -33.75
N ALA A 408 18.06 -14.81 -32.55
CA ALA A 408 16.70 -14.35 -32.34
C ALA A 408 16.44 -13.00 -33.04
N LEU A 409 17.43 -12.10 -33.03
CA LEU A 409 17.34 -10.76 -33.58
C LEU A 409 17.65 -10.67 -35.09
N GLY A 410 17.88 -11.79 -35.78
CA GLY A 410 18.03 -11.81 -37.23
C GLY A 410 16.84 -11.12 -37.92
N GLY A 411 17.10 -10.03 -38.64
CA GLY A 411 16.07 -9.19 -39.29
C GLY A 411 15.46 -8.07 -38.43
N VAL A 412 15.80 -7.98 -37.14
CA VAL A 412 15.37 -6.87 -36.27
C VAL A 412 16.17 -5.61 -36.60
N ARG A 413 15.47 -4.50 -36.82
CA ARG A 413 16.06 -3.20 -37.22
C ARG A 413 16.73 -2.42 -36.07
N ALA A 414 16.39 -2.75 -34.83
CA ALA A 414 16.93 -2.06 -33.67
C ALA A 414 18.45 -2.29 -33.56
N PRO A 415 19.27 -1.25 -33.30
CA PRO A 415 20.69 -1.43 -33.08
C PRO A 415 20.94 -2.36 -31.89
N VAL A 416 21.78 -3.37 -32.12
CA VAL A 416 22.25 -4.30 -31.09
C VAL A 416 23.61 -3.83 -30.58
N LEU A 417 23.72 -3.65 -29.28
CA LEU A 417 24.93 -3.18 -28.63
C LEU A 417 25.44 -4.20 -27.61
N ALA A 418 26.63 -4.74 -27.85
CA ALA A 418 27.24 -5.74 -26.98
C ALA A 418 28.13 -5.11 -25.89
N TYR A 419 28.20 -5.74 -24.73
CA TYR A 419 29.05 -5.37 -23.60
C TYR A 419 29.93 -6.52 -23.15
N ARG A 420 31.12 -6.19 -22.64
CA ARG A 420 32.02 -7.17 -22.03
C ARG A 420 31.54 -7.52 -20.60
N GLY A 421 31.57 -8.80 -20.24
CA GLY A 421 31.28 -9.28 -18.88
C GLY A 421 32.52 -9.29 -17.98
N TYR A 422 32.82 -10.40 -17.31
CA TYR A 422 33.78 -10.44 -16.19
C TYR A 422 35.20 -9.97 -16.53
N GLY A 423 35.66 -10.21 -17.76
CA GLY A 423 36.98 -9.81 -18.23
C GLY A 423 37.25 -8.29 -18.24
N ILE A 424 36.25 -7.44 -17.95
CA ILE A 424 36.44 -5.99 -17.81
C ILE A 424 37.38 -5.60 -16.66
N THR A 425 37.60 -6.46 -15.67
CA THR A 425 38.53 -6.21 -14.54
C THR A 425 39.95 -5.83 -15.00
N SER A 426 40.36 -6.32 -16.17
CA SER A 426 41.65 -6.00 -16.81
C SER A 426 41.74 -4.57 -17.38
N ALA A 427 40.60 -3.91 -17.59
CA ALA A 427 40.55 -2.56 -18.14
C ALA A 427 40.62 -1.48 -17.03
N PRO A 428 41.00 -0.23 -17.35
CA PRO A 428 40.92 0.87 -16.39
C PRO A 428 39.50 1.09 -15.83
N ALA A 429 39.37 1.71 -14.67
CA ALA A 429 38.06 2.16 -14.21
C ALA A 429 37.58 3.33 -15.09
N ASN A 430 36.32 3.31 -15.52
CA ASN A 430 35.74 4.35 -16.39
C ASN A 430 34.33 4.81 -15.97
N VAL A 431 33.77 4.27 -14.88
CA VAL A 431 32.53 4.74 -14.27
C VAL A 431 32.87 5.42 -12.96
N THR A 432 32.64 6.72 -12.86
CA THR A 432 33.03 7.55 -11.70
C THR A 432 31.91 8.50 -11.27
N GLY A 433 32.11 9.19 -10.14
CA GLY A 433 31.22 10.25 -9.64
C GLY A 433 29.78 9.80 -9.46
N LYS A 434 28.82 10.62 -9.92
CA LYS A 434 27.37 10.34 -9.77
C LYS A 434 26.94 9.05 -10.48
N ALA A 435 27.55 8.71 -11.61
CA ALA A 435 27.23 7.48 -12.34
C ALA A 435 27.64 6.24 -11.51
N LEU A 436 28.83 6.28 -10.91
CA LEU A 436 29.30 5.23 -10.00
C LEU A 436 28.42 5.10 -8.77
N ALA A 437 28.07 6.21 -8.12
CA ALA A 437 27.21 6.21 -6.94
C ALA A 437 25.83 5.58 -7.22
N ARG A 438 25.19 5.94 -8.35
CA ARG A 438 23.89 5.36 -8.74
C ARG A 438 23.98 3.89 -9.12
N LYS A 439 25.00 3.51 -9.88
CA LYS A 439 25.24 2.11 -10.24
C LYS A 439 25.48 1.25 -8.99
N THR A 440 26.26 1.77 -8.04
CA THR A 440 26.50 1.11 -6.75
C THR A 440 25.20 0.97 -5.96
N ALA A 441 24.38 2.04 -5.87
CA ALA A 441 23.10 1.97 -5.17
C ALA A 441 22.15 0.93 -5.78
N ALA A 442 22.04 0.87 -7.11
CA ALA A 442 21.24 -0.14 -7.79
C ALA A 442 21.73 -1.57 -7.50
N LEU A 443 23.05 -1.78 -7.53
CA LEU A 443 23.65 -3.07 -7.20
C LEU A 443 23.39 -3.46 -5.74
N LEU A 444 23.49 -2.53 -4.79
CA LEU A 444 23.25 -2.83 -3.37
C LEU A 444 21.80 -3.25 -3.11
N SER A 445 20.84 -2.66 -3.82
CA SER A 445 19.44 -3.09 -3.75
C SER A 445 19.24 -4.49 -4.29
N TYR A 446 19.95 -4.87 -5.36
CA TYR A 446 19.98 -6.24 -5.85
C TYR A 446 20.65 -7.19 -4.84
N ALA A 447 21.81 -6.82 -4.31
CA ALA A 447 22.62 -7.65 -3.42
C ALA A 447 21.91 -8.03 -2.10
N ALA A 448 20.89 -7.27 -1.69
CA ALA A 448 20.05 -7.65 -0.55
C ALA A 448 19.29 -8.98 -0.76
N TYR A 449 19.17 -9.43 -2.01
CA TYR A 449 18.47 -10.65 -2.42
C TYR A 449 19.38 -11.69 -3.08
N ASP A 450 20.68 -11.39 -3.17
CA ASP A 450 21.69 -12.32 -3.68
C ASP A 450 22.82 -12.47 -2.64
N PRO A 451 22.73 -13.51 -1.77
CA PRO A 451 23.74 -13.75 -0.75
C PRO A 451 25.10 -14.21 -1.31
N GLU A 452 25.21 -14.57 -2.59
CA GLU A 452 26.50 -14.98 -3.20
C GLU A 452 27.23 -13.82 -3.88
N LEU A 453 26.51 -12.80 -4.36
CA LEU A 453 27.11 -11.64 -5.05
C LEU A 453 28.14 -10.90 -4.18
N CYS A 454 27.86 -10.83 -2.88
CA CYS A 454 28.68 -10.15 -1.89
C CYS A 454 28.67 -10.94 -0.58
N GLY A 455 29.77 -10.86 0.18
CA GLY A 455 29.82 -11.33 1.57
C GLY A 455 28.94 -10.49 2.52
N PRO A 456 29.37 -10.17 3.75
CA PRO A 456 28.55 -9.37 4.66
C PRO A 456 28.11 -8.04 4.02
N ALA A 457 26.82 -7.71 4.11
CA ALA A 457 26.22 -6.52 3.49
C ALA A 457 26.97 -5.21 3.82
N ALA A 458 27.55 -5.11 5.02
CA ALA A 458 28.36 -3.96 5.47
C ALA A 458 29.61 -3.70 4.63
N THR A 459 30.07 -4.68 3.85
CA THR A 459 31.29 -4.61 3.02
C THR A 459 31.02 -4.68 1.52
N CYS A 460 29.75 -4.76 1.10
CA CYS A 460 29.39 -4.81 -0.32
C CYS A 460 29.41 -3.40 -0.96
N PRO A 461 29.84 -3.25 -2.23
CA PRO A 461 30.54 -4.25 -3.03
C PRO A 461 32.00 -4.42 -2.59
N SER A 462 32.50 -5.66 -2.61
CA SER A 462 33.90 -6.03 -2.33
C SER A 462 34.51 -6.83 -3.48
N GLY A 463 35.82 -7.08 -3.43
CA GLY A 463 36.50 -8.00 -4.37
C GLY A 463 36.27 -7.66 -5.85
N ASP A 464 35.94 -8.67 -6.65
CA ASP A 464 35.65 -8.49 -8.08
C ASP A 464 34.39 -7.67 -8.34
N THR A 465 33.35 -7.84 -7.53
CA THR A 465 32.13 -7.03 -7.61
C THR A 465 32.43 -5.53 -7.51
N ALA A 466 33.31 -5.13 -6.58
CA ALA A 466 33.76 -3.74 -6.48
C ALA A 466 34.51 -3.26 -7.73
N ARG A 467 35.31 -4.15 -8.36
CA ARG A 467 36.03 -3.84 -9.61
C ARG A 467 35.08 -3.72 -10.80
N TRP A 468 34.08 -4.58 -10.91
CA TRP A 468 33.08 -4.55 -11.99
C TRP A 468 32.21 -3.29 -11.93
N VAL A 469 31.76 -2.89 -10.74
CA VAL A 469 30.91 -1.69 -10.57
C VAL A 469 31.58 -0.40 -11.09
N GLN A 470 32.91 -0.31 -10.99
CA GLN A 470 33.68 0.85 -11.47
C GLN A 470 33.89 0.88 -12.99
N ARG A 471 33.34 -0.09 -13.73
CA ARG A 471 33.64 -0.31 -15.15
C ARG A 471 32.40 -0.58 -15.98
N GLN A 472 32.45 -0.17 -17.23
CA GLN A 472 31.52 -0.58 -18.28
C GLN A 472 32.25 -0.48 -19.62
N TYR A 473 32.25 -1.55 -20.39
CA TYR A 473 32.89 -1.56 -21.70
C TYR A 473 32.02 -2.20 -22.76
N ARG A 474 31.94 -1.54 -23.92
CA ARG A 474 31.36 -2.13 -25.12
C ARG A 474 32.27 -3.25 -25.64
N ALA A 475 31.66 -4.33 -26.10
CA ALA A 475 32.34 -5.28 -26.97
C ALA A 475 32.36 -4.73 -28.42
N PRO A 476 33.23 -5.25 -29.31
CA PRO A 476 33.19 -4.93 -30.73
C PRO A 476 31.79 -5.11 -31.32
N ARG A 477 31.48 -4.36 -32.37
CA ARG A 477 30.17 -4.45 -33.04
C ARG A 477 29.93 -5.89 -33.51
N VAL A 478 28.73 -6.37 -33.23
CA VAL A 478 28.22 -7.66 -33.65
C VAL A 478 26.96 -7.40 -34.47
N SER A 479 26.86 -8.04 -35.63
CA SER A 479 25.66 -7.96 -36.48
C SER A 479 24.79 -9.19 -36.20
N PRO A 480 23.48 -9.03 -36.02
CA PRO A 480 22.54 -10.16 -36.13
C PRO A 480 22.74 -10.83 -37.49
N GLY A 481 22.87 -12.15 -37.48
CA GLY A 481 23.10 -12.97 -38.68
C GLY A 481 21.90 -13.05 -39.59
#